data_AF-A0A382PSP0-F1
#
_entry.id   AF-A0A382PSP0-F1
#
_cell.length_a   1.000
_cell.length_b   1.000
_cell.length_c   1.000
_cell.angle_alpha   90.00
_cell.angle_beta   90.00
_cell.angle_gamma   90.00
#
_symmetry.space_group_name_H-M   'P 1'
#
loop_
_entity.id
_entity.type
_entity.pdbx_description
1 polymer ?
#
loop_
_entity_poly.entity_id
_entity_poly.type
_entity_poly.pdbx_seq_one_letter_code
_entity_poly.pdbx_strand_id
1 'polypeptide(L)' 'NQNMADLQEELSSTENKVSFSRQAFNDAVTAYNIYKQTFPPVFFASMFGFGNDAGLLEFESEEIQDAPKISF' A
#
# COMPACT_ATOMS: atom_id res chain seq x y z
N ASN A 1 -33.74 7.15 -3.03
CA ASN A 1 -32.64 7.84 -3.74
C ASN A 1 -31.58 8.46 -2.82
N GLN A 2 -31.87 8.85 -1.57
CA GLN A 2 -30.82 9.26 -0.61
C GLN A 2 -29.80 8.14 -0.32
N ASN A 3 -30.27 6.94 0.05
CA ASN A 3 -29.37 5.85 0.50
C ASN A 3 -28.29 5.43 -0.51
N MET A 4 -28.56 5.49 -1.82
CA MET A 4 -27.55 5.14 -2.83
C MET A 4 -26.51 6.24 -3.03
N ALA A 5 -26.86 7.52 -2.79
CA ALA A 5 -25.90 8.61 -2.85
C ALA A 5 -24.94 8.55 -1.64
N ASP A 6 -25.48 8.27 -0.44
CA ASP A 6 -24.68 8.16 0.78
C ASP A 6 -23.68 6.98 0.71
N LEU A 7 -24.12 5.83 0.17
CA LEU A 7 -23.23 4.67 -0.04
C LEU A 7 -22.12 4.95 -1.05
N GLN A 8 -22.40 5.69 -2.12
CA GLN A 8 -21.37 6.06 -3.11
C GLN A 8 -20.32 7.01 -2.50
N GLU A 9 -20.74 7.94 -1.64
CA GLU A 9 -19.82 8.83 -0.92
C GLU A 9 -18.94 8.05 0.08
N GLU A 10 -19.52 7.10 0.82
CA GLU A 10 -18.77 6.26 1.76
C GLU A 10 -17.77 5.35 1.04
N LEU A 11 -18.15 4.76 -0.10
CA LEU A 11 -17.24 3.98 -0.95
C LEU A 11 -16.09 4.83 -1.48
N SER A 12 -16.38 6.01 -2.03
CA SER A 12 -15.36 6.94 -2.51
C SER A 12 -14.40 7.38 -1.39
N SER A 13 -14.93 7.69 -0.20
CA SER A 13 -14.14 8.03 0.98
C SER A 13 -13.24 6.87 1.42
N THR A 14 -13.76 5.64 1.38
CA THR A 14 -13.02 4.43 1.73
C THR A 14 -11.91 4.13 0.71
N GLU A 15 -12.19 4.26 -0.58
CA GLU A 15 -11.20 4.06 -1.65
C GLU A 15 -10.06 5.07 -1.55
N ASN A 16 -10.39 6.35 -1.29
CA ASN A 16 -9.39 7.39 -1.03
C ASN A 16 -8.50 7.05 0.18
N LYS A 17 -9.08 6.55 1.28
CA LYS A 17 -8.33 6.11 2.46
C LYS A 17 -7.41 4.94 2.15
N VAL A 18 -7.89 3.93 1.43
CA VAL A 18 -7.08 2.76 1.04
C VAL A 18 -5.90 3.19 0.17
N SER A 19 -6.12 4.06 -0.81
CA SER A 19 -5.07 4.60 -1.68
C SER A 19 -4.01 5.36 -0.86
N PHE A 20 -4.44 6.22 0.07
CA PHE A 20 -3.54 6.95 0.95
C PHE A 20 -2.74 6.03 1.88
N SER A 21 -3.38 5.04 2.49
CA SER A 21 -2.70 4.05 3.34
C SER A 21 -1.67 3.24 2.57
N ARG A 22 -1.97 2.87 1.32
CA ARG A 22 -1.01 2.18 0.44
C ARG A 22 0.19 3.06 0.14
N GLN A 23 -0.03 4.33 -0.22
CA GLN A 23 1.05 5.27 -0.46
C GLN A 23 1.94 5.42 0.77
N ALA A 24 1.35 5.66 1.95
CA ALA A 24 2.09 5.80 3.20
C ALA A 24 2.91 4.55 3.56
N PHE A 25 2.38 3.35 3.31
CA PHE A 25 3.12 2.10 3.51
C PHE A 25 4.31 2.00 2.56
N ASN A 26 4.10 2.25 1.26
CA ASN A 26 5.15 2.18 0.25
C ASN A 26 6.24 3.24 0.49
N ASP A 27 5.87 4.43 0.93
CA ASP A 27 6.82 5.49 1.32
C ASP A 27 7.67 5.05 2.52
N ALA A 28 7.06 4.42 3.53
CA ALA A 28 7.77 3.90 4.70
C ALA A 28 8.74 2.76 4.32
N VAL A 29 8.31 1.82 3.48
CA VAL A 29 9.17 0.74 2.96
C VAL A 29 10.33 1.30 2.14
N THR A 30 10.06 2.28 1.28
CA THR A 30 11.07 2.93 0.46
C THR A 30 12.11 3.65 1.34
N ALA A 31 11.66 4.40 2.35
CA ALA A 31 12.55 5.06 3.31
C ALA A 31 13.41 4.05 4.09
N TYR A 32 12.83 2.93 4.50
CA TYR A 32 13.56 1.84 5.14
C TYR A 32 14.63 1.24 4.23
N ASN A 33 14.28 0.93 2.97
CA ASN A 33 15.21 0.37 1.99
C ASN A 33 16.36 1.34 1.71
N ILE A 34 16.07 2.64 1.52
CA ILE A 34 17.09 3.68 1.36
C ILE A 34 18.02 3.71 2.57
N TYR A 35 17.47 3.78 3.79
CA TYR A 35 18.28 3.81 5.01
C TYR A 35 19.18 2.57 5.11
N LYS A 36 18.62 1.38 4.86
CA LYS A 36 19.36 0.12 4.88
C LYS A 36 20.51 0.10 3.86
N GLN A 37 20.32 0.71 2.69
CA GLN A 37 21.34 0.80 1.65
C GLN A 37 22.43 1.85 1.95
N THR A 38 22.27 2.69 2.98
CA THR A 38 23.32 3.63 3.39
C THR A 38 24.42 2.96 4.22
N PHE A 39 25.60 3.60 4.27
CA PHE A 39 26.66 3.25 5.22
C PHE A 39 26.39 3.93 6.57
N PRO A 40 26.57 3.25 7.71
CA PRO A 40 26.99 1.84 7.89
C PRO A 40 25.91 0.73 7.80
N PRO A 41 24.58 0.98 7.80
CA PRO A 41 23.57 -0.08 7.81
C PRO A 41 23.76 -1.21 6.80
N VAL A 42 24.16 -0.93 5.56
CA VAL A 42 24.32 -1.94 4.49
C VAL A 42 25.32 -3.04 4.85
N PHE A 43 26.35 -2.70 5.62
CA PHE A 43 27.37 -3.64 6.08
C PHE A 43 26.82 -4.59 7.15
N PHE A 44 26.08 -4.06 8.12
CA PHE A 44 25.48 -4.87 9.18
C PHE A 44 24.23 -5.63 8.72
N ALA A 45 23.45 -5.05 7.81
CA ALA A 45 22.24 -5.67 7.27
C ALA A 45 22.54 -7.01 6.60
N SER A 46 23.62 -7.10 5.83
CA SER A 46 24.07 -8.37 5.25
C SER A 46 24.55 -9.38 6.31
N MET A 47 25.25 -8.92 7.36
CA MET A 47 25.73 -9.79 8.43
C MET A 47 24.64 -10.37 9.33
N PHE A 48 23.54 -9.63 9.54
CA PHE A 48 22.42 -10.06 10.39
C PHE A 48 21.23 -10.66 9.60
N GLY A 49 21.39 -10.90 8.29
CA GLY A 49 20.36 -11.53 7.47
C GLY A 49 19.25 -10.60 6.97
N PHE A 50 19.40 -9.29 7.14
CA PHE A 50 18.52 -8.25 6.59
C PHE A 50 18.97 -7.75 5.21
N GLY A 51 19.72 -8.55 4.45
CA GLY A 51 20.29 -8.13 3.16
C GLY A 51 19.25 -7.76 2.11
N ASN A 52 18.10 -8.46 2.09
CA ASN A 52 17.06 -8.28 1.07
C ASN A 52 16.22 -7.02 1.32
N ASP A 53 15.80 -6.34 0.24
CA ASP A 53 14.90 -5.18 0.33
C ASP A 53 13.52 -5.62 0.82
N ALA A 54 12.87 -4.79 1.62
CA ALA A 54 11.49 -4.99 2.00
C ALA A 54 10.60 -4.79 0.76
N GLY A 55 9.68 -5.72 0.53
CA GLY A 55 8.75 -5.66 -0.59
C GLY A 55 7.73 -4.53 -0.42
N LEU A 56 7.43 -3.83 -1.52
CA LEU A 56 6.35 -2.85 -1.56
C LEU A 56 5.00 -3.56 -1.48
N LEU A 57 3.98 -2.86 -0.97
CA LEU A 57 2.61 -3.34 -1.01
C LEU A 57 2.07 -3.11 -2.43
N GLU A 58 2.21 -4.14 -3.24
CA GLU A 58 1.61 -4.25 -4.56
C GLU A 58 0.44 -5.24 -4.47
N PHE A 59 -0.75 -4.77 -4.84
CA PHE A 59 -1.89 -5.65 -4.98
C PHE A 59 -1.86 -6.22 -6.41
N GLU A 60 -1.27 -7.40 -6.58
CA GLU A 60 -1.43 -8.19 -7.81
C GLU A 60 -2.83 -8.81 -7.81
N SER A 61 -3.85 -8.05 -8.23
CA SER A 61 -5.10 -8.66 -8.68
C SER A 61 -5.87 -7.75 -9.62
N GLU A 62 -6.16 -8.28 -10.81
CA GLU A 62 -7.13 -7.73 -11.76
C GLU A 62 -8.52 -7.56 -11.11
N GLU A 63 -8.78 -8.26 -9.99
CA GLU A 63 -10.02 -8.21 -9.21
C GLU A 63 -10.28 -6.87 -8.49
N ILE A 64 -9.26 -6.06 -8.20
CA ILE A 64 -9.46 -4.71 -7.63
C ILE A 64 -9.88 -3.69 -8.70
N GLN A 65 -9.63 -3.99 -9.98
CA GLN A 65 -10.11 -3.16 -11.09
C GLN A 65 -11.57 -3.44 -11.47
N ASP A 66 -12.12 -4.58 -11.03
CA ASP A 66 -13.52 -4.89 -11.25
C ASP A 66 -14.38 -4.01 -10.33
N ALA A 67 -15.06 -3.03 -10.94
CA ALA A 67 -16.00 -2.18 -10.24
C ALA A 67 -17.02 -3.03 -9.47
N PRO A 68 -17.33 -2.69 -8.21
CA PRO A 68 -18.21 -3.50 -7.38
C PRO A 68 -19.57 -3.69 -8.07
N LYS A 69 -19.93 -4.94 -8.37
CA LYS A 69 -21.20 -5.28 -9.02
C LYS A 69 -22.33 -5.14 -8.00
N ILE A 70 -23.08 -4.04 -8.09
CA ILE A 70 -24.26 -3.80 -7.27
C ILE A 70 -25.39 -4.71 -7.78
N SER A 71 -25.65 -5.83 -7.10
CA SER A 71 -26.86 -6.64 -7.31
C SER A 71 -27.93 -6.20 -6.32
N PHE A 72 -29.08 -5.74 -6.82
CA PHE A 72 -30.31 -5.52 -6.04
C PHE A 72 -31.06 -6.82 -5.80
#